data_AF-A0A0P6WLS9-F1
#
_entry.id   AF-A0A0P6WLS9-F1
#
_cell.length_a   1.000
_cell.length_b   1.000
_cell.length_c   1.000
_cell.angle_alpha   90.00
_cell.angle_beta   90.00
_cell.angle_gamma   90.00
#
_symmetry.space_group_name_H-M   'P 1'
#
loop_
_entity.id
_entity.type
_entity.pdbx_description
1 polymer ?
#
loop_
_entity_poly.entity_id
_entity_poly.type
_entity_poly.pdbx_seq_one_letter_code
_entity_poly.pdbx_strand_id
1 'polypeptide(L)'
;MRRFILFRIKDVTGVSGTGVVAEGTVFSDGLSVIHWLREPYAMGVYQTLNDVIAVHGHEGGTQLRFIDEGEMTQIPQGGSE
;
A
#
# COMPACT_ATOMS: atom_id res chain seq x y z
N MET A 1 5.72 -5.90 9.45
CA MET A 1 4.68 -5.14 8.71
C MET A 1 5.36 -4.39 7.58
N ARG A 2 4.65 -4.03 6.52
CA ARG A 2 5.23 -3.30 5.38
C ARG A 2 4.38 -2.10 5.01
N ARG A 3 5.01 -0.94 4.84
CA ARG A 3 4.41 0.32 4.43
C ARG A 3 4.34 0.40 2.92
N PHE A 4 3.25 0.97 2.43
CA PHE A 4 3.04 1.22 1.02
C PHE A 4 2.36 2.57 0.79
N ILE A 5 2.42 3.03 -0.46
CA ILE A 5 1.63 4.13 -0.97
C ILE A 5 0.74 3.66 -2.11
N LEU A 6 -0.39 4.34 -2.30
CA LEU A 6 -1.18 4.26 -3.52
C LEU A 6 -0.82 5.43 -4.43
N PHE A 7 -0.26 5.11 -5.60
CA PHE A 7 0.14 6.05 -6.62
C PHE A 7 -0.87 6.04 -7.77
N ARG A 8 -1.66 7.10 -7.91
CA ARG A 8 -2.63 7.30 -8.99
C ARG A 8 -1.92 7.77 -10.25
N ILE A 9 -1.97 6.98 -11.31
CA ILE A 9 -1.40 7.33 -12.62
C ILE A 9 -2.37 8.24 -13.38
N LYS A 10 -3.66 7.91 -13.35
CA LYS A 10 -4.69 8.61 -14.12
C LYS A 10 -5.84 9.00 -13.22
N ASP A 11 -6.21 10.28 -13.26
CA ASP A 11 -7.42 10.77 -12.63
C ASP A 11 -8.50 10.94 -13.70
N VAL A 12 -9.38 9.95 -13.81
CA VAL A 12 -10.45 9.95 -14.82
C VAL A 12 -11.58 10.90 -14.43
N THR A 13 -11.79 11.16 -13.14
CA THR A 13 -12.89 11.98 -12.65
C THR A 13 -12.48 13.45 -12.47
N GLY A 14 -11.17 13.74 -12.37
CA GLY A 14 -10.65 15.08 -12.13
C GLY A 14 -10.80 15.54 -10.68
N VAL A 15 -11.21 14.64 -9.77
CA VAL A 15 -11.49 14.96 -8.36
C VAL A 15 -10.29 14.68 -7.47
N SER A 16 -9.51 13.63 -7.75
CA SER A 16 -8.51 13.10 -6.81
C SER A 16 -7.08 13.56 -7.09
N GLY A 17 -6.82 14.07 -8.30
CA GLY A 17 -5.49 14.30 -8.83
C GLY A 17 -4.70 13.01 -9.10
N THR A 18 -3.47 13.19 -9.56
CA THR A 18 -2.49 12.11 -9.80
C THR A 18 -1.38 12.14 -8.76
N GLY A 19 -0.54 11.11 -8.73
CA GLY A 19 0.56 10.96 -7.78
C GLY A 19 0.16 10.20 -6.52
N VAL A 20 0.80 10.49 -5.39
CA VAL A 20 0.46 9.83 -4.11
C VAL A 20 -0.91 10.30 -3.64
N VAL A 21 -1.84 9.36 -3.47
CA VAL A 21 -3.22 9.64 -3.04
C VAL A 21 -3.56 9.02 -1.70
N ALA A 22 -2.82 7.98 -1.29
CA ALA A 22 -2.94 7.38 0.03
C ALA A 22 -1.61 6.78 0.48
N GLU A 23 -1.45 6.67 1.79
CA GLU A 23 -0.43 5.88 2.45
C GLU A 23 -1.10 4.70 3.18
N GLY A 24 -0.35 3.64 3.47
CA GLY A 24 -0.90 2.48 4.13
C GLY A 24 0.15 1.54 4.68
N THR A 25 -0.32 0.54 5.42
CA THR A 25 0.51 -0.53 5.98
C THR A 25 -0.24 -1.85 5.88
N VAL A 26 0.47 -2.90 5.49
CA VAL A 26 0.02 -4.29 5.61
C VAL A 26 0.73 -4.94 6.81
N PHE A 27 -0.08 -5.45 7.73
CA PHE A 27 0.38 -6.19 8.90
C PHE A 27 0.82 -7.61 8.51
N SER A 28 1.51 -8.30 9.40
CA SER A 28 2.06 -9.63 9.14
C SER A 28 1.00 -10.70 8.88
N ASP A 29 -0.23 -10.48 9.32
CA ASP A 29 -1.40 -11.34 9.10
C ASP A 29 -2.18 -10.99 7.82
N GLY A 30 -1.75 -9.96 7.09
CA GLY A 30 -2.39 -9.50 5.86
C GLY A 30 -3.37 -8.36 6.06
N LEU A 31 -3.82 -8.08 7.29
CA LEU A 31 -4.69 -6.94 7.59
C LEU A 31 -4.01 -5.67 7.05
N SER A 32 -4.78 -4.82 6.39
CA SER A 32 -4.24 -3.64 5.71
C SER A 32 -5.04 -2.40 6.06
N VAL A 33 -4.33 -1.32 6.35
CA VAL A 33 -4.91 0.00 6.61
C VAL A 33 -4.44 1.00 5.57
N ILE A 34 -5.33 1.88 5.17
CA ILE A 34 -5.02 3.02 4.28
C ILE A 34 -5.47 4.32 4.91
N HIS A 35 -4.69 5.37 4.72
CA HIS A 35 -5.00 6.75 5.05
C HIS A 35 -4.94 7.59 3.77
N TRP A 36 -6.07 8.20 3.41
CA TRP A 36 -6.21 9.00 2.20
C TRP A 36 -5.66 10.40 2.41
N LEU A 37 -4.75 10.83 1.51
CA LEU A 37 -4.08 12.14 1.55
C LEU A 37 -4.81 13.19 0.72
N ARG A 38 -6.04 12.91 0.30
CA ARG A 38 -6.90 13.76 -0.53
C ARG A 38 -8.28 13.82 0.08
N GLU A 39 -8.97 14.95 -0.10
CA GLU A 39 -10.35 15.11 0.32
C GLU A 39 -11.23 13.99 -0.25
N PRO A 40 -12.14 13.41 0.56
CA PRO A 40 -12.59 13.89 1.87
C PRO A 40 -11.72 13.47 3.08
N TYR A 41 -10.48 13.01 2.89
CA TYR A 41 -9.56 12.52 3.93
C TYR A 41 -10.20 11.44 4.81
N ALA A 42 -10.02 10.18 4.42
CA ALA A 42 -10.60 9.04 5.10
C ALA A 42 -9.54 8.02 5.51
N MET A 43 -9.96 7.07 6.35
CA MET A 43 -9.19 5.87 6.67
C MET A 43 -10.00 4.63 6.29
N GLY A 44 -9.35 3.61 5.75
CA GLY A 44 -9.97 2.33 5.41
C GLY A 44 -9.21 1.15 6.01
N VAL A 45 -9.93 0.12 6.42
CA VAL A 45 -9.38 -1.14 6.93
C VAL A 45 -9.85 -2.28 6.04
N TYR A 46 -8.93 -3.15 5.65
CA TYR A 46 -9.12 -4.25 4.72
C TYR A 46 -8.53 -5.52 5.30
N GLN A 47 -9.17 -6.67 5.06
CA GLN A 47 -8.69 -7.95 5.60
C GLN A 47 -7.38 -8.39 4.95
N THR A 48 -7.21 -8.07 3.67
CA THR A 48 -6.00 -8.40 2.93
C THR A 48 -5.52 -7.21 2.09
N LEU A 49 -4.23 -7.20 1.75
CA LEU A 49 -3.69 -6.27 0.76
C LEU A 49 -4.35 -6.44 -0.62
N ASN A 50 -4.78 -7.66 -0.95
CA ASN A 50 -5.47 -7.93 -2.20
C ASN A 50 -6.84 -7.23 -2.26
N ASP A 51 -7.54 -7.09 -1.13
CA ASP A 51 -8.79 -6.33 -1.08
C ASP A 51 -8.55 -4.85 -1.37
N VAL A 52 -7.43 -4.28 -0.88
CA VAL A 52 -7.01 -2.91 -1.23
C VAL A 52 -6.80 -2.79 -2.74
N ILE A 53 -6.09 -3.73 -3.36
CA ILE A 53 -5.80 -3.72 -4.79
C ILE A 53 -7.07 -3.92 -5.62
N ALA A 54 -7.96 -4.83 -5.21
CA ALA A 54 -9.20 -5.12 -5.90
C ALA A 54 -10.13 -3.89 -5.92
N VAL A 55 -10.22 -3.17 -4.79
CA VAL A 55 -11.09 -2.00 -4.66
C VAL A 55 -10.46 -0.74 -5.25
N HIS A 56 -9.14 -0.56 -5.21
CA HIS A 56 -8.51 0.73 -5.56
C HIS A 56 -7.62 0.70 -6.80
N GLY A 57 -7.24 -0.49 -7.28
CA GLY A 57 -6.32 -0.66 -8.41
C GLY A 57 -6.90 -0.29 -9.78
N HIS A 58 -8.24 -0.34 -9.92
CA HIS A 58 -9.07 0.05 -11.08
C HIS A 58 -8.30 0.16 -12.42
N GLU A 59 -8.23 -0.93 -13.19
CA GLU A 59 -7.64 -0.96 -14.55
C GLU A 59 -6.19 -0.43 -14.64
N GLY A 60 -5.44 -0.48 -13.54
CA GLY A 60 -4.09 0.06 -13.47
C GLY A 60 -4.01 1.58 -13.29
N GLY A 61 -5.14 2.25 -13.07
CA GLY A 61 -5.21 3.69 -12.79
C GLY A 61 -4.56 4.07 -11.46
N THR A 62 -4.44 3.13 -10.52
CA THR A 62 -3.71 3.27 -9.25
C THR A 62 -2.79 2.08 -9.03
N GLN A 63 -1.54 2.34 -8.65
CA GLN A 63 -0.55 1.33 -8.32
C GLN A 63 -0.25 1.34 -6.82
N LEU A 64 -0.13 0.16 -6.23
CA LEU A 64 0.44 0.01 -4.89
C LEU A 64 1.95 -0.09 -4.99
N ARG A 65 2.67 0.73 -4.22
CA ARG A 65 4.15 0.70 -4.15
C ARG A 65 4.60 0.57 -2.71
N PHE A 66 5.38 -0.47 -2.42
CA PHE A 66 6.05 -0.57 -1.13
C PHE A 66 7.19 0.46 -1.04
N ILE A 67 7.35 1.06 0.13
CA ILE A 67 8.35 2.12 0.38
C ILE A 67 9.42 1.70 1.39
N ASP A 68 9.34 0.46 1.86
CA ASP A 68 10.35 -0.14 2.71
C ASP A 68 11.41 -0.81 1.82
N GLU A 69 12.46 -0.09 1.49
CA GLU A 69 13.71 -0.67 0.98
C GLU A 69 14.70 -0.72 2.15
N GLY A 70 15.04 -1.92 2.66
CA GLY A 70 16.12 -2.07 3.64
C GLY A 70 16.03 -3.15 4.73
N GLU A 71 14.93 -3.89 4.92
CA GLU A 71 14.96 -5.06 5.83
C GLU A 71 15.42 -6.33 5.10
N MET A 72 16.70 -6.35 4.73
CA MET A 72 17.44 -7.60 4.65
C MET A 72 17.68 -8.07 6.09
N THR A 73 16.72 -8.79 6.67
CA THR A 73 17.03 -9.60 7.85
C THR A 73 17.91 -10.74 7.37
N GLN A 74 19.23 -10.59 7.55
CA GLN A 74 20.17 -11.71 7.48
C GLN A 74 19.59 -12.83 8.34
N ILE A 75 19.20 -13.95 7.72
CA ILE A 75 18.97 -15.18 8.46
C ILE A 75 20.35 -15.51 9.05
N PRO A 76 20.52 -15.60 10.38
CA PRO A 76 21.76 -16.14 10.92
C PRO A 76 21.89 -17.54 10.31
N GLN A 77 22.91 -17.75 9.47
CA GLN A 77 23.28 -19.12 9.13
C GLN A 77 23.63 -19.77 10.46
N GLY A 78 22.73 -20.63 10.91
CA GLY A 78 22.90 -21.42 12.11
C GLY A 78 24.25 -22.10 12.05
N GLY A 79 24.96 -22.04 13.16
CA GLY A 79 26.26 -22.68 13.31
C GLY A 79 26.17 -24.16 12.99
N SER A 80 27.18 -24.61 12.27
CA SER A 80 27.66 -25.98 12.31
C SER A 80 29.18 -25.87 12.25
N GLU A 81 29.83 -25.82 13.41
CA GLU A 81 30.52 -26.95 14.06
C GLU A 81 30.93 -26.56 15.48
#